data_AF-A0A6G1WZ71-F1
#
_entry.id   AF-A0A6G1WZ71-F1
#
_cell.length_a   1.000
_cell.length_b   1.000
_cell.length_c   1.000
_cell.angle_alpha   90.00
_cell.angle_beta   90.00
_cell.angle_gamma   90.00
#
_symmetry.space_group_name_H-M   'P 1'
#
loop_
_entity.id
_entity.type
_entity.pdbx_description
1 polymer ?
#
loop_
_entity_poly.entity_id
_entity_poly.type
_entity_poly.pdbx_seq_one_letter_code
_entity_poly.pdbx_strand_id
1 'polypeptide(L)' 'MHQLTWLGVALILIGVALVLFPILGKYIDFSQVPSWLIYIYHNNGFYFVTSPLLLVLSLATVIVYFLTR' A
#
# COMPACT_ATOMS: atom_id res chain seq x y z
N MET A 1 -2.79 23.50 18.46
CA MET A 1 -1.96 22.77 17.49
C MET A 1 -2.61 22.90 16.12
N HIS A 2 -1.87 23.32 15.10
CA HIS A 2 -2.44 23.70 13.80
C HIS A 2 -3.01 22.46 13.08
N GLN A 3 -4.09 22.61 12.31
CA GLN A 3 -4.71 21.49 11.57
C GLN A 3 -3.70 20.81 10.62
N LEU A 4 -2.77 21.61 10.08
CA LEU A 4 -1.69 21.14 9.23
C LEU A 4 -0.72 20.20 9.98
N THR A 5 -0.49 20.44 11.28
CA THR A 5 0.38 19.61 12.11
C THR A 5 -0.24 18.23 12.34
N TRP A 6 -1.55 18.16 12.58
CA TRP A 6 -2.28 16.89 12.70
C TRP A 6 -2.29 16.10 11.41
N LEU A 7 -2.45 16.77 10.27
CA LEU A 7 -2.34 16.14 8.96
C LEU A 7 -0.93 15.59 8.71
N GLY A 8 0.11 16.35 9.08
CA GLY A 8 1.50 15.89 9.03
C GLY A 8 1.74 14.65 9.91
N VAL A 9 1.25 14.66 11.15
CA VAL A 9 1.36 13.51 12.06
C VAL A 9 0.63 12.28 11.49
N ALA A 10 -0.58 12.46 10.93
CA ALA A 10 -1.32 11.38 10.29
C ALA A 10 -0.54 10.77 9.11
N LEU A 11 0.04 11.60 8.24
CA LEU A 11 0.87 11.14 7.12
C LEU A 11 2.11 10.38 7.57
N ILE A 12 2.78 10.84 8.63
CA ILE A 12 3.94 10.16 9.22
C ILE A 12 3.53 8.77 9.73
N LEU A 13 2.42 8.68 10.47
CA LEU A 13 1.91 7.40 10.98
C LEU A 13 1.54 6.43 9.86
N ILE A 14 0.92 6.92 8.78
CA ILE A 14 0.62 6.12 7.58
C ILE A 14 1.92 5.60 6.94
N GLY A 15 2.93 6.46 6.78
CA GLY A 15 4.23 6.07 6.25
C GLY A 15 4.91 4.99 7.08
N VAL A 16 4.92 5.16 8.41
CA VAL A 16 5.46 4.16 9.35
C VAL A 16 4.72 2.83 9.24
N ALA A 17 3.38 2.86 9.18
CA ALA A 17 2.57 1.65 9.02
C ALA A 17 2.86 0.92 7.69
N LEU A 18 3.03 1.65 6.60
CA LEU A 18 3.37 1.07 5.29
C LEU A 18 4.76 0.41 5.28
N VAL A 19 5.75 1.00 5.97
CA VAL A 19 7.09 0.40 6.11
C VAL A 19 7.06 -0.85 7.00
N LEU A 20 6.20 -0.86 8.02
CA LEU A 20 6.02 -2.00 8.91
C LEU A 20 5.24 -3.16 8.28
N PHE A 21 4.40 -2.89 7.28
CA PHE A 21 3.56 -3.89 6.61
C PHE A 21 4.32 -5.15 6.13
N PRO A 22 5.46 -5.08 5.42
CA PRO A 22 6.22 -6.26 5.03
C PRO A 22 6.86 -7.02 6.20
N ILE A 23 7.11 -6.35 7.33
CA ILE A 23 7.60 -7.00 8.56
C ILE A 23 6.45 -7.76 9.22
N LEU A 24 5.28 -7.13 9.34
CA LEU A 24 4.07 -7.72 9.89
C LEU A 24 3.55 -8.87 9.02
N GLY A 25 3.74 -8.80 7.70
CA GLY A 25 3.57 -9.91 6.74
C GLY A 25 4.18 -11.23 7.17
N LYS A 26 5.32 -11.19 7.85
CA LYS A 26 6.01 -12.42 8.30
C LYS A 26 5.33 -13.10 9.50
N TYR A 27 4.48 -12.38 10.23
CA TYR A 27 3.86 -12.85 11.47
C TYR A 27 2.34 -12.97 11.38
N ILE A 28 1.71 -12.23 10.46
CA ILE A 28 0.28 -12.21 10.27
C ILE A 28 -0.04 -12.97 8.98
N ASP A 29 -0.86 -14.01 9.11
CA ASP A 29 -1.31 -14.78 7.96
C ASP A 29 -2.44 -14.03 7.24
N PHE A 30 -2.08 -13.34 6.16
CA PHE A 30 -3.02 -12.59 5.31
C PHE A 30 -3.80 -13.49 4.34
N SER A 31 -3.74 -14.82 4.50
CA SER A 31 -4.46 -15.79 3.66
C SER A 31 -5.98 -15.60 3.63
N GLN A 32 -6.56 -14.93 4.65
CA GLN A 32 -7.98 -14.59 4.69
C GLN A 32 -8.34 -13.36 3.85
N VAL A 33 -7.34 -12.58 3.43
CA VAL A 33 -7.56 -11.41 2.59
C VAL A 33 -7.55 -11.84 1.12
N PRO A 34 -8.56 -11.46 0.33
CA PRO A 34 -8.55 -11.78 -1.09
C PRO A 34 -7.30 -11.26 -1.79
N SER A 35 -6.71 -12.13 -2.61
CA SER A 35 -5.46 -11.84 -3.34
C SER A 35 -5.56 -10.67 -4.33
N TRP A 36 -6.77 -10.34 -4.79
CA TRP A 36 -7.01 -9.14 -5.61
C TRP A 36 -6.87 -7.83 -4.82
N LEU A 37 -7.03 -7.88 -3.49
CA LEU A 37 -6.90 -6.73 -2.60
C LEU A 37 -5.48 -6.63 -2.05
N ILE A 38 -4.92 -7.74 -1.55
CA ILE A 38 -3.56 -7.80 -1.00
C ILE A 38 -2.84 -8.98 -1.64
N TYR A 39 -1.84 -8.69 -2.47
CA TYR A 39 -0.95 -9.67 -3.06
C TYR A 39 0.37 -9.68 -2.31
N ILE A 40 0.72 -10.86 -1.80
CA ILE A 40 1.96 -11.09 -1.09
C ILE A 40 2.84 -11.98 -1.96
N TYR A 41 3.96 -11.43 -2.39
CA TYR A 41 5.02 -12.16 -3.07
C TYR A 41 6.12 -12.52 -2.07
N HIS A 42 6.39 -13.81 -1.95
CA HIS A 42 7.48 -14.32 -1.13
C HIS A 42 8.37 -15.25 -1.96
N ASN A 43 9.64 -14.90 -2.11
CA ASN A 43 10.62 -15.74 -2.81
C ASN A 43 12.04 -15.52 -2.27
N ASN A 44 12.75 -16.60 -1.90
CA ASN A 44 14.15 -16.59 -1.43
C ASN A 44 14.49 -15.49 -0.40
N GLY A 45 13.63 -15.27 0.60
CA GLY A 45 13.84 -14.27 1.65
C GLY A 45 13.42 -12.83 1.28
N PHE A 46 13.00 -12.59 0.04
CA PHE A 46 12.34 -11.36 -0.37
C PHE A 46 10.84 -11.44 -0.08
N TYR A 47 10.31 -10.41 0.60
CA TYR A 47 8.92 -10.32 1.01
C TYR A 47 8.35 -9.00 0.48
N PHE A 48 7.39 -9.08 -0.44
CA PHE A 48 6.79 -7.92 -1.10
C PHE A 48 5.28 -7.97 -0.96
N VAL A 49 4.71 -6.97 -0.30
CA VAL A 49 3.26 -6.83 -0.12
C VAL A 49 2.80 -5.68 -0.99
N THR A 50 1.86 -5.94 -1.89
CA THR A 50 1.26 -4.95 -2.78
C THR A 50 -0.25 -5.12 -2.85
N SER A 51 -0.94 -4.13 -3.43
CA SER A 51 -2.38 -4.21 -3.70
C SER A 51 -2.61 -4.15 -5.21
N PRO A 52 -2.97 -5.28 -5.86
CA PRO A 52 -3.23 -5.31 -7.30
C PRO A 52 -4.31 -4.32 -7.72
N LEU A 53 -5.36 -4.18 -6.91
CA LEU A 53 -6.42 -3.20 -7.14
C LEU A 53 -5.89 -1.76 -7.20
N LEU A 54 -5.05 -1.38 -6.23
CA LEU A 54 -4.47 -0.03 -6.20
C LEU A 54 -3.51 0.20 -7.36
N LEU A 55 -2.77 -0.81 -7.80
CA LEU A 55 -1.92 -0.73 -8.99
C LEU A 55 -2.75 -0.47 -10.26
N VAL A 56 -3.87 -1.18 -10.42
CA VAL A 56 -4.78 -0.99 -11.56
C VAL A 56 -5.40 0.40 -11.53
N LEU A 57 -5.87 0.88 -10.37
CA LEU A 57 -6.43 2.22 -10.23
C LEU A 57 -5.38 3.32 -10.48
N SER A 58 -4.16 3.13 -10.00
CA SER A 58 -3.04 4.04 -10.26
C SER A 58 -2.73 4.12 -11.76
N LEU A 59 -2.66 2.97 -12.44
CA LEU A 59 -2.45 2.94 -13.88
C LEU A 59 -3.60 3.58 -14.65
N ALA A 60 -4.85 3.29 -14.28
CA ALA A 60 -6.03 3.86 -14.91
C ALA A 60 -6.09 5.38 -14.76
N THR A 61 -5.79 5.90 -13.57
CA THR A 61 -5.75 7.35 -13.32
C THR A 61 -4.65 8.05 -14.13
N VAL A 62 -3.47 7.43 -14.25
CA VAL A 62 -2.40 7.92 -15.12
C VAL A 62 -2.85 7.94 -16.59
N ILE A 63 -3.47 6.87 -17.08
CA ILE A 63 -3.99 6.81 -18.46
C ILE A 63 -5.04 7.89 -18.70
N VAL A 64 -6.02 8.01 -17.81
CA VAL A 64 -7.08 9.04 -17.91
C VAL A 64 -6.48 10.44 -17.87
N TYR A 65 -5.49 10.69 -17.01
CA TYR A 65 -4.79 11.97 -16.96
C TYR A 65 -4.17 12.33 -18.31
N PHE A 66 -3.47 11.39 -18.96
CA PHE A 66 -2.88 11.64 -20.29
C PHE A 66 -3.91 11.75 -21.42
N LEU A 67 -5.06 11.09 -21.32
CA LEU A 67 -6.13 11.19 -22.32
C LEU A 67 -6.95 12.49 -22.20
N THR A 68 -7.03 13.06 -20.99
CA THR A 68 -7.82 14.27 -20.70
C THR A 68 -6.94 15.54 -20.74
N ARG A 69 -5.62 15.39 -20.84
CA ARG A 69 -4.63 16.46 -20.96
C ARG A 69 -4.36 16.77 -22.43
#